data_AF-A0A7S1JJH1-F1
#
_entry.id   AF-A0A7S1JJH1-F1
#
_cell.length_a   1.000
_cell.length_b   1.000
_cell.length_c   1.000
_cell.angle_alpha   90.00
_cell.angle_beta   90.00
_cell.angle_gamma   90.00
#
_symmetry.space_group_name_H-M   'P 1'
#
loop_
_entity.id
_entity.type
_entity.pdbx_description
1 polymer ?
#
loop_
_entity_poly.entity_id
_entity_poly.type
_entity_poly.pdbx_seq_one_letter_code
_entity_poly.pdbx_strand_id
1 'polypeptide(L)'
;DINRIGDVPLEWYDNFDHIGYTSEGEKVMKTLKASEVDALLAKADDPDHWKKIKDMKNQREITLTDTDIEVIRRIRAGKYPNPSFDPDDYYIPPMDYPDKIHPMRRDHPPKARFLPSKWEAKKIHRLVKLIREGKLRPPPPPEPGMYDIW
;
A
#
# COMPACT_ATOMS: atom_id res chain seq x y z
N ASP A 1 -25.69 11.11 17.54
CA ASP A 1 -24.22 11.23 17.68
C ASP A 1 -23.50 9.91 17.87
N ILE A 2 -22.23 9.83 17.48
CA ILE A 2 -21.41 8.60 17.49
C ILE A 2 -20.49 8.64 18.71
N ASN A 3 -20.36 7.51 19.39
CA ASN A 3 -19.49 7.32 20.55
C ASN A 3 -18.00 7.31 20.13
N ARG A 4 -17.13 7.98 20.90
CA ARG A 4 -15.70 8.17 20.56
C ARG A 4 -14.70 7.36 21.42
N ILE A 5 -15.17 6.34 22.13
CA ILE A 5 -14.34 5.51 23.04
C ILE A 5 -13.22 4.70 22.37
N GLY A 6 -13.18 4.61 21.05
CA GLY A 6 -12.14 3.86 20.32
C GLY A 6 -12.24 2.35 20.54
N ASP A 7 -11.10 1.67 20.65
CA ASP A 7 -11.02 0.23 20.88
C ASP A 7 -10.73 -0.11 22.35
N VAL A 8 -11.67 0.27 23.21
CA VAL A 8 -11.62 0.02 24.66
C VAL A 8 -12.64 -1.08 25.01
N PRO A 9 -12.29 -2.02 25.92
CA PRO A 9 -13.24 -3.02 26.40
C PRO A 9 -14.52 -2.39 26.98
N LEU A 10 -15.68 -2.86 26.52
CA LEU A 10 -16.98 -2.33 26.97
C LEU A 10 -17.29 -2.66 28.44
N GLU A 11 -16.67 -3.71 28.98
CA GLU A 11 -16.81 -4.15 30.39
C GLU A 11 -16.45 -3.03 31.38
N TRP A 12 -15.55 -2.12 31.02
CA TRP A 12 -15.17 -1.00 31.88
C TRP A 12 -16.32 -0.05 32.16
N TYR A 13 -17.31 -0.03 31.29
CA TYR A 13 -18.51 0.78 31.46
C TYR A 13 -19.58 0.06 32.26
N ASP A 14 -19.47 -1.23 32.61
CA ASP A 14 -20.58 -2.02 33.20
C ASP A 14 -21.19 -1.38 34.46
N ASN A 15 -20.35 -0.82 35.34
CA ASN A 15 -20.77 -0.15 36.57
C ASN A 15 -21.24 1.30 36.37
N PHE A 16 -21.21 1.82 35.14
CA PHE A 16 -21.60 3.19 34.81
C PHE A 16 -22.91 3.23 34.01
N ASP A 17 -23.63 4.33 34.15
CA ASP A 17 -24.95 4.56 33.54
C ASP A 17 -24.86 4.94 32.04
N HIS A 18 -23.64 5.19 31.54
CA HIS A 18 -23.33 5.67 30.20
C HIS A 18 -22.19 4.86 29.59
N ILE A 19 -22.05 4.89 28.26
CA ILE A 19 -20.94 4.29 27.53
C ILE A 19 -20.24 5.41 26.76
N GLY A 20 -19.21 5.99 27.38
CA GLY A 20 -18.41 7.04 26.73
C GLY A 20 -19.14 8.37 26.53
N TYR A 21 -18.53 9.21 25.70
CA TYR A 21 -18.94 10.60 25.47
C TYR A 21 -18.98 10.93 23.98
N THR A 22 -19.81 11.90 23.61
CA THR A 22 -19.85 12.48 22.26
C THR A 22 -18.65 13.42 22.03
N SER A 23 -18.48 13.94 20.80
CA SER A 23 -17.45 14.97 20.52
C SER A 23 -17.56 16.20 21.42
N GLU A 24 -18.77 16.50 21.85
CA GLU A 24 -19.11 17.72 22.61
C GLU A 24 -19.01 17.49 24.12
N GLY A 25 -18.66 16.27 24.55
CA GLY A 25 -18.51 15.91 25.95
C GLY A 25 -19.82 15.52 26.63
N GLU A 26 -20.89 15.28 25.87
CA GLU A 26 -22.16 14.80 26.42
C GLU A 26 -22.11 13.29 26.68
N LYS A 27 -22.74 12.83 27.77
CA LYS A 27 -22.79 11.41 28.14
C LYS A 27 -23.69 10.63 27.19
N VAL A 28 -23.18 9.55 26.63
CA VAL A 28 -24.00 8.62 25.84
C VAL A 28 -24.65 7.61 26.78
N MET A 29 -25.90 7.88 27.17
CA MET A 29 -26.64 7.06 28.14
C MET A 29 -26.85 5.63 27.64
N LYS A 30 -26.78 4.67 28.57
CA LYS A 30 -27.09 3.28 28.26
C LYS A 30 -28.58 3.12 27.98
N THR A 31 -28.93 2.52 26.85
CA THR A 31 -30.28 1.98 26.67
C THR A 31 -30.49 0.80 27.62
N LEU A 32 -31.71 0.68 28.16
CA LEU A 32 -32.08 -0.44 29.01
C LEU A 32 -31.90 -1.74 28.21
N LYS A 33 -31.13 -2.69 28.76
CA LYS A 33 -31.00 -4.02 28.16
C LYS A 33 -32.39 -4.65 28.16
N ALA A 34 -32.99 -4.82 26.98
CA ALA A 34 -34.20 -5.62 26.82
C ALA A 34 -33.92 -7.04 27.33
N SER A 35 -34.93 -7.69 27.92
CA SER A 35 -34.78 -9.05 28.40
C SER A 35 -34.37 -9.97 27.25
N GLU A 36 -33.63 -11.04 27.55
CA GLU A 36 -33.32 -12.07 26.55
C GLU A 36 -34.60 -12.65 25.93
N VAL A 37 -35.67 -12.72 26.72
CA VAL A 37 -37.00 -13.14 26.26
C VAL A 37 -37.56 -12.17 25.22
N ASP A 38 -37.45 -10.85 25.45
CA ASP A 38 -37.92 -9.83 24.51
C ASP A 38 -37.10 -9.85 23.21
N ALA A 39 -35.79 -10.10 23.31
CA ALA A 39 -34.93 -10.26 22.14
C ALA A 39 -35.29 -11.50 21.31
N LEU A 40 -35.71 -12.59 21.96
CA LEU A 40 -36.19 -13.80 21.29
C LEU A 40 -37.54 -13.57 20.61
N LEU A 41 -38.47 -12.89 21.28
CA LEU A 41 -39.76 -12.49 20.68
C LEU A 41 -39.55 -11.60 19.46
N ALA A 42 -38.70 -10.57 19.58
CA ALA A 42 -38.35 -9.69 18.46
C ALA A 42 -37.68 -10.42 17.28
N LYS A 43 -37.06 -11.59 17.53
CA LYS A 43 -36.50 -12.45 16.48
C LYS A 43 -37.54 -13.36 15.83
N ALA A 44 -38.56 -13.76 16.56
CA ALA A 44 -39.66 -14.57 16.04
C ALA A 44 -40.69 -13.75 15.26
N ASP A 45 -40.98 -12.54 15.72
CA ASP A 45 -42.04 -11.68 15.19
C ASP A 45 -41.63 -10.93 13.91
N ASP A 46 -40.34 -10.59 13.76
CA ASP A 46 -39.83 -9.81 12.63
C ASP A 46 -39.14 -10.71 11.57
N PRO A 47 -39.72 -10.84 10.36
CA PRO A 47 -39.12 -11.58 9.26
C PRO A 47 -37.75 -11.05 8.80
N ASP A 48 -37.49 -9.77 9.01
CA ASP A 48 -36.24 -9.10 8.61
C ASP A 48 -35.23 -8.99 9.76
N HIS A 49 -35.46 -9.66 10.90
CA HIS A 49 -34.54 -9.68 12.03
C HIS A 49 -33.12 -10.13 11.62
N TRP A 50 -33.00 -11.05 10.66
CA TRP A 50 -31.72 -11.52 10.15
C TRP A 50 -30.91 -10.44 9.40
N LYS A 51 -31.55 -9.36 8.94
CA LYS A 51 -30.89 -8.19 8.34
C LYS A 51 -30.38 -7.21 9.39
N LYS A 52 -30.75 -7.35 10.66
CA LYS A 52 -30.39 -6.41 11.72
C LYS A 52 -29.04 -6.76 12.35
N ILE A 53 -28.18 -5.76 12.46
CA ILE A 53 -26.89 -5.85 13.14
C ILE A 53 -26.93 -4.94 14.37
N LYS A 54 -26.55 -5.49 15.52
CA LYS A 54 -26.46 -4.71 16.76
C LYS A 54 -25.05 -4.14 16.92
N ASP A 55 -24.94 -2.82 16.89
CA ASP A 55 -23.73 -2.08 17.22
C ASP A 55 -23.65 -1.93 18.75
N MET A 56 -22.78 -2.70 19.38
CA MET A 56 -22.58 -2.68 20.83
C MET A 56 -21.99 -1.36 21.33
N LYS A 57 -21.13 -0.69 20.54
CA LYS A 57 -20.42 0.53 20.97
C LYS A 57 -21.35 1.74 20.99
N ASN A 58 -22.26 1.82 20.02
CA ASN A 58 -23.24 2.91 19.92
C ASN A 58 -24.62 2.53 20.45
N GLN A 59 -24.82 1.28 20.88
CA GLN A 59 -26.10 0.71 21.30
C GLN A 59 -27.23 0.96 20.29
N ARG A 60 -26.92 0.78 19.01
CA ARG A 60 -27.87 0.95 17.91
C ARG A 60 -28.10 -0.36 17.20
N GLU A 61 -29.31 -0.53 16.73
CA GLU A 61 -29.65 -1.60 15.80
C GLU A 61 -29.71 -1.01 14.40
N ILE A 62 -28.88 -1.53 13.50
CA ILE A 62 -28.78 -1.08 12.11
C ILE A 62 -29.38 -2.18 11.24
N THR A 63 -30.42 -1.85 10.49
CA THR A 63 -30.99 -2.73 9.46
C THR A 63 -30.17 -2.62 8.18
N LEU A 64 -29.62 -3.73 7.70
CA LEU A 64 -28.93 -3.78 6.41
C LEU A 64 -29.90 -3.47 5.28
N THR A 65 -29.45 -2.63 4.35
CA THR A 65 -30.19 -2.36 3.11
C THR A 65 -30.03 -3.51 2.13
N ASP A 66 -30.92 -3.61 1.15
CA ASP A 66 -30.83 -4.67 0.13
C ASP A 66 -29.53 -4.54 -0.71
N THR A 67 -29.02 -3.33 -0.89
CA THR A 67 -27.71 -3.08 -1.52
C THR A 67 -26.56 -3.63 -0.70
N ASP A 68 -26.60 -3.49 0.63
CA ASP A 68 -25.56 -4.06 1.52
C ASP A 68 -25.56 -5.59 1.44
N ILE A 69 -26.74 -6.19 1.40
CA ILE A 69 -26.91 -7.65 1.28
C ILE A 69 -26.37 -8.14 -0.07
N GLU A 70 -26.64 -7.41 -1.15
CA GLU A 70 -26.12 -7.73 -2.48
C GLU A 70 -24.58 -7.71 -2.50
N VAL A 71 -23.98 -6.68 -1.90
CA VAL A 71 -22.52 -6.55 -1.77
C VAL A 71 -21.94 -7.72 -0.96
N ILE A 72 -22.54 -8.06 0.18
CA ILE A 72 -22.11 -9.21 1.00
C ILE A 72 -22.19 -10.52 0.20
N ARG A 73 -23.29 -10.73 -0.54
CA ARG A 73 -23.47 -11.91 -1.40
C ARG A 73 -22.40 -11.99 -2.48
N ARG A 74 -22.07 -10.87 -3.14
CA ARG A 74 -21.00 -10.81 -4.14
C ARG A 74 -19.64 -11.16 -3.55
N ILE A 75 -19.29 -10.57 -2.39
CA ILE A 75 -18.03 -10.84 -1.70
C ILE A 75 -17.93 -12.33 -1.34
N ARG A 76 -18.98 -12.93 -0.78
CA ARG A 76 -19.01 -14.37 -0.45
C ARG A 76 -18.85 -15.27 -1.67
N ALA A 77 -19.30 -14.81 -2.84
CA ALA A 77 -19.15 -15.51 -4.11
C ALA A 77 -17.80 -15.25 -4.81
N GLY A 78 -16.91 -14.45 -4.21
CA GLY A 78 -15.63 -14.07 -4.82
C GLY A 78 -15.75 -13.09 -5.99
N LYS A 79 -16.88 -12.39 -6.11
CA LYS A 79 -17.13 -11.35 -7.13
C LYS A 79 -16.78 -9.96 -6.59
N TYR A 80 -16.60 -9.00 -7.49
CA TYR A 80 -16.35 -7.61 -7.12
C TYR A 80 -17.55 -7.01 -6.38
N PRO A 81 -17.35 -6.19 -5.32
CA PRO A 81 -18.44 -5.56 -4.56
C PRO A 81 -19.34 -4.66 -5.41
N ASN A 82 -18.74 -3.89 -6.33
CA ASN A 82 -19.46 -2.97 -7.20
C ASN A 82 -20.08 -3.72 -8.39
N PRO A 83 -21.41 -3.69 -8.59
CA PRO A 83 -22.07 -4.27 -9.76
C PRO A 83 -21.53 -3.78 -11.10
N SER A 84 -21.15 -2.51 -11.16
CA SER A 84 -20.77 -1.82 -12.40
C SER A 84 -19.29 -1.96 -12.73
N PHE A 85 -18.52 -2.67 -11.89
CA PHE A 85 -17.11 -2.88 -12.15
C PHE A 85 -16.93 -3.95 -13.22
N ASP A 86 -16.33 -3.57 -14.34
CA ASP A 86 -15.96 -4.48 -15.41
C ASP A 86 -14.52 -5.02 -15.16
N PRO A 87 -14.36 -6.33 -14.88
CA PRO A 87 -13.04 -6.92 -14.69
C PRO A 87 -12.20 -6.95 -15.97
N ASP A 88 -12.87 -6.94 -17.13
CA ASP A 88 -12.25 -7.08 -18.45
C ASP A 88 -12.16 -5.73 -19.17
N ASP A 89 -12.22 -4.61 -18.43
CA ASP A 89 -12.05 -3.29 -19.01
C ASP A 89 -10.69 -3.18 -19.72
N TYR A 90 -10.69 -2.49 -20.85
CA TYR A 90 -9.51 -2.39 -21.69
C TYR A 90 -8.44 -1.58 -20.97
N TYR A 91 -7.21 -2.09 -20.96
CA TYR A 91 -6.07 -1.27 -20.59
C TYR A 91 -5.92 -0.14 -21.61
N ILE A 92 -6.33 1.06 -21.21
CA ILE A 92 -6.11 2.27 -22.00
C ILE A 92 -4.69 2.76 -21.65
N PRO A 93 -3.68 2.54 -22.51
CA PRO A 93 -2.36 3.08 -22.24
C PRO A 93 -2.46 4.60 -22.11
N PRO A 94 -1.70 5.21 -21.19
CA PRO A 94 -1.56 6.66 -21.14
C PRO A 94 -1.22 7.18 -22.53
N MET A 95 -1.97 8.19 -22.99
CA MET A 95 -1.91 8.69 -24.37
C MET A 95 -0.46 8.85 -24.85
N ASP A 96 -0.08 8.06 -25.85
CA ASP A 96 1.24 8.20 -26.48
C ASP A 96 1.16 9.36 -27.46
N TYR A 97 1.58 10.55 -27.00
CA TYR A 97 1.60 11.73 -27.85
C TYR A 97 2.52 11.47 -29.06
N PRO A 98 2.03 11.58 -30.31
CA PRO A 98 2.85 11.32 -31.50
C PRO A 98 4.05 12.29 -31.60
N ASP A 99 3.97 13.43 -30.93
CA ASP A 99 4.93 14.53 -31.02
C ASP A 99 6.00 14.50 -29.91
N LYS A 100 6.54 13.32 -29.59
CA LYS A 100 7.69 13.16 -28.66
C LYS A 100 9.02 13.57 -29.31
N ILE A 101 9.12 14.81 -29.78
CA ILE A 101 10.32 15.37 -30.44
C ILE A 101 11.42 15.72 -29.43
N HIS A 102 11.03 16.11 -28.21
CA HIS A 102 11.94 16.58 -27.17
C HIS A 102 12.12 15.54 -26.05
N PRO A 103 13.31 15.47 -25.42
CA PRO A 103 13.49 14.69 -24.22
C PRO A 103 12.65 15.29 -23.09
N MET A 104 12.20 14.44 -22.16
CA MET A 104 11.44 14.88 -20.98
C MET A 104 12.21 15.89 -20.11
N ARG A 105 13.55 15.85 -20.14
CA ARG A 105 14.43 16.79 -19.44
C ARG A 105 15.46 17.38 -20.39
N ARG A 106 15.67 18.69 -20.27
CA ARG A 106 16.68 19.46 -21.02
C ARG A 106 17.89 19.80 -20.14
N ASP A 107 18.35 18.83 -19.35
CA ASP A 107 19.51 19.03 -18.49
C ASP A 107 20.79 19.18 -19.33
N HIS A 108 21.62 20.16 -18.99
CA HIS A 108 22.89 20.36 -19.70
C HIS A 108 23.85 19.19 -19.45
N PRO A 109 24.47 18.61 -20.49
CA PRO A 109 25.37 17.49 -20.30
C PRO A 109 26.62 17.94 -19.51
N PRO A 110 27.06 17.18 -18.50
CA PRO A 110 28.24 17.54 -17.72
C PRO A 110 29.51 17.39 -18.55
N LYS A 111 30.51 18.24 -18.28
CA LYS A 111 31.78 18.29 -19.03
C LYS A 111 32.54 16.95 -19.06
N ALA A 112 32.35 16.12 -18.04
CA ALA A 112 32.97 14.79 -17.95
C ALA A 112 32.57 13.82 -19.07
N ARG A 113 31.45 14.06 -19.77
CA ARG A 113 31.08 13.26 -20.95
C ARG A 113 31.94 13.55 -22.18
N PHE A 114 32.58 14.72 -22.23
CA PHE A 114 33.37 15.17 -23.38
C PHE A 114 34.88 15.14 -23.12
N LEU A 115 35.30 15.14 -21.85
CA LEU A 115 36.70 15.03 -21.46
C LEU A 115 37.10 13.58 -21.19
N PRO A 116 38.41 13.25 -21.27
CA PRO A 116 38.92 11.96 -20.80
C PRO A 116 38.55 11.65 -19.34
N SER A 117 38.39 10.36 -19.03
CA SER A 117 37.91 9.91 -17.73
C SER A 117 38.90 10.20 -16.60
N LYS A 118 38.47 10.99 -15.61
CA LYS A 118 39.25 11.24 -14.38
C LYS A 118 39.50 9.96 -13.56
N TRP A 119 38.55 9.02 -13.59
CA TRP A 119 38.66 7.75 -12.88
C TRP A 119 39.71 6.84 -13.51
N GLU A 120 39.78 6.83 -14.83
CA GLU A 120 40.82 6.13 -15.57
C GLU A 120 42.20 6.73 -15.28
N ALA A 121 42.32 8.05 -15.33
CA ALA A 121 43.56 8.74 -14.95
C ALA A 121 44.00 8.38 -13.52
N LYS A 122 43.07 8.32 -12.55
CA LYS A 122 43.36 7.88 -11.17
C LYS A 122 43.84 6.43 -11.12
N LYS A 123 43.24 5.53 -11.91
CA LYS A 123 43.64 4.12 -11.99
C LYS A 123 45.03 3.98 -12.61
N ILE A 124 45.30 4.68 -13.71
CA ILE A 124 46.62 4.74 -14.34
C ILE A 124 47.65 5.25 -13.34
N HIS A 125 47.37 6.35 -12.63
CA HIS A 125 48.28 6.89 -11.62
C HIS A 125 48.59 5.87 -10.51
N ARG A 126 47.58 5.12 -10.05
CA ARG A 126 47.77 4.03 -9.09
C ARG A 126 48.65 2.91 -9.65
N LEU A 127 48.43 2.48 -10.89
CA LEU A 127 49.25 1.45 -11.53
C LEU A 127 50.70 1.93 -11.70
N VAL A 128 50.91 3.16 -12.17
CA VAL A 128 52.24 3.79 -12.27
C VAL A 128 52.94 3.83 -10.92
N LYS A 129 52.23 4.16 -9.84
CA LYS A 129 52.78 4.14 -8.48
C LYS A 129 53.22 2.72 -8.08
N LEU A 130 52.39 1.70 -8.32
CA LEU A 130 52.74 0.30 -8.02
C LEU A 130 53.93 -0.21 -8.84
N ILE A 131 54.06 0.24 -10.09
CA ILE A 131 55.23 -0.07 -10.95
C ILE A 131 56.49 0.58 -10.38
N ARG A 132 56.44 1.85 -9.99
CA ARG A 132 57.57 2.56 -9.37
C ARG A 132 57.99 1.95 -8.03
N GLU A 133 57.03 1.48 -7.23
CA GLU A 133 57.28 0.75 -5.98
C GLU A 133 57.78 -0.69 -6.21
N GLY A 134 57.82 -1.17 -7.45
CA GLY A 134 58.26 -2.53 -7.81
C GLY A 134 57.27 -3.64 -7.46
N LYS A 135 56.07 -3.30 -6.97
CA LYS A 135 55.00 -4.24 -6.59
C LYS A 135 54.26 -4.81 -7.80
N LEU A 136 54.27 -4.08 -8.91
CA LEU A 136 53.69 -4.49 -10.19
C LEU A 136 54.77 -4.42 -11.26
N ARG A 137 54.93 -5.47 -12.06
CA ARG A 137 55.84 -5.48 -13.21
C ARG A 137 55.02 -5.62 -14.49
N PRO A 138 55.30 -4.83 -15.54
CA PRO A 138 54.67 -5.05 -16.84
C PRO A 138 55.07 -6.43 -17.37
N PRO A 139 54.20 -7.08 -18.17
CA PRO A 139 54.58 -8.32 -18.84
C PRO A 139 55.82 -8.07 -19.72
N PRO A 140 56.74 -9.04 -19.82
CA PRO A 140 57.88 -8.92 -20.72
C PRO A 140 57.37 -8.78 -22.17
N PRO A 141 58.12 -8.10 -23.04
CA PRO A 141 57.80 -8.06 -24.47
C PRO A 141 57.74 -9.50 -25.01
N PRO A 142 56.86 -9.79 -25.98
CA PRO A 142 56.84 -11.10 -26.62
C PRO A 142 58.21 -11.39 -27.22
N GLU A 143 58.64 -12.65 -27.15
CA GLU A 143 59.91 -13.07 -27.75
C GLU A 143 59.92 -12.73 -29.25
N PRO A 144 61.04 -12.23 -29.80
CA PRO A 144 61.13 -11.99 -31.24
C PRO A 144 60.85 -13.31 -31.96
N GLY A 145 59.98 -13.28 -32.96
CA GLY A 145 59.67 -14.45 -33.77
C GLY A 145 60.96 -14.98 -34.39
N MET A 146 61.46 -16.09 -33.88
CA MET A 146 62.65 -16.76 -34.42
C MET A 146 62.22 -17.40 -35.74
N TYR A 147 62.53 -16.72 -36.84
CA TYR A 147 62.45 -17.31 -38.17
C TYR A 147 63.75 -18.06 -38.43
N ASP A 148 63.62 -19.32 -38.88
CA ASP A 148 64.76 -20.06 -39.41
C ASP A 148 65.29 -19.31 -40.64
N ILE A 149 66.60 -19.11 -40.68
CA ILE A 149 67.29 -18.36 -41.76
C ILE A 149 67.86 -19.30 -42.82
N TRP A 150 67.39 -20.54 -42.85
CA TRP A 150 67.71 -21.57 -43.84
C TRP A 150 66.49 -21.98 -44.65
#